data_AF-P25225-F1
#
_entry.id   AF-P25225-F1
#
_cell.length_a   1.000
_cell.length_b   1.000
_cell.length_c   1.000
_cell.angle_alpha   90.00
_cell.angle_beta   90.00
_cell.angle_gamma   90.00
#
_symmetry.space_group_name_H-M   'P 1'
#
loop_
_entity.id
_entity.type
_entity.pdbx_description
1 polymer ?
#
loop_
_entity_poly.entity_id
_entity_poly.type
_entity_poly.pdbx_seq_one_letter_code
_entity_poly.pdbx_strand_id
1 'polypeptide(L)' 'MAKILKFVFAIILFFSLFLLSMEAEPLLPCETDGDCPLKPIIETTPMISLHYMCIDKECVLFREVLQTP' A
#
# COMPACT_ATOMS: atom_id res chain seq x y z
N MET A 1 -32.81 -17.26 10.97
CA MET A 1 -31.75 -16.39 11.53
C MET A 1 -30.35 -17.01 11.44
N ALA A 2 -30.15 -18.29 11.77
CA ALA A 2 -28.82 -18.93 11.73
C ALA A 2 -28.06 -18.82 10.38
N LYS A 3 -28.76 -18.85 9.23
CA LYS A 3 -28.13 -18.69 7.91
C LYS A 3 -27.48 -17.31 7.72
N ILE A 4 -28.14 -16.25 8.18
CA ILE A 4 -27.65 -14.87 8.06
C ILE A 4 -26.41 -14.69 8.95
N LEU A 5 -26.44 -15.21 10.18
CA LEU A 5 -25.29 -15.15 11.09
C LEU A 5 -24.05 -15.83 10.51
N LYS A 6 -24.20 -17.00 9.88
CA LYS A 6 -23.10 -17.70 9.20
C LYS A 6 -22.53 -16.88 8.03
N PHE A 7 -23.40 -16.24 7.25
CA PHE A 7 -23.00 -15.40 6.13
C PHE A 7 -22.20 -14.17 6.60
N VAL A 8 -22.68 -13.46 7.63
CA VAL A 8 -21.97 -12.33 8.23
C VAL A 8 -20.60 -12.75 8.77
N PHE A 9 -20.53 -13.89 9.45
CA PHE A 9 -19.26 -14.42 9.96
C PHE A 9 -18.25 -14.73 8.85
N ALA A 10 -18.70 -15.33 7.74
CA ALA A 10 -17.85 -15.60 6.59
C ALA A 10 -17.30 -14.30 5.95
N ILE A 11 -18.13 -13.26 5.86
CA ILE A 11 -17.71 -11.93 5.37
C ILE A 11 -16.65 -11.32 6.28
N ILE A 12 -16.87 -11.36 7.60
CA ILE A 12 -15.90 -10.83 8.57
C ILE A 12 -14.56 -11.56 8.43
N LEU A 13 -14.56 -12.90 8.36
CA LEU A 13 -13.34 -13.68 8.17
C LEU A 13 -12.64 -13.34 6.85
N PHE A 14 -13.40 -13.17 5.76
CA PHE A 14 -12.83 -12.79 4.48
C PHE A 14 -12.16 -11.41 4.54
N PHE A 15 -12.81 -10.41 5.16
CA PHE A 15 -12.22 -9.08 5.34
C PHE A 15 -10.99 -9.10 6.26
N SER A 16 -11.01 -9.88 7.35
CA SER A 16 -9.85 -10.05 8.22
C SER A 16 -8.66 -10.67 7.47
N LEU A 17 -8.89 -11.73 6.70
CA LEU A 17 -7.85 -12.35 5.88
C LEU A 17 -7.34 -11.43 4.78
N PHE A 18 -8.24 -10.66 4.15
CA PHE A 18 -7.87 -9.69 3.12
C PHE A 18 -7.00 -8.57 3.69
N LEU A 19 -7.35 -8.00 4.84
CA LEU A 19 -6.54 -6.97 5.50
C LEU A 19 -5.16 -7.49 5.90
N LEU A 20 -5.08 -8.70 6.47
CA LEU A 20 -3.81 -9.36 6.76
C LEU A 20 -2.97 -9.59 5.49
N SER A 21 -3.63 -9.93 4.37
CA SER A 21 -2.94 -10.10 3.09
C SER A 21 -2.44 -8.78 2.48
N MET A 22 -3.14 -7.67 2.72
CA MET A 22 -2.71 -6.34 2.27
C MET A 22 -1.55 -5.81 3.10
N GLU A 23 -1.55 -6.05 4.42
CA GLU A 23 -0.38 -5.78 5.27
C GLU A 23 0.81 -6.69 4.92
N ALA A 24 0.52 -7.87 4.38
CA ALA A 24 1.52 -8.79 3.87
C ALA A 24 1.94 -8.50 2.42
N GLU A 25 1.56 -7.37 1.81
CA GLU A 25 2.26 -6.93 0.59
C GLU A 25 3.75 -6.88 0.92
N PRO A 26 4.57 -7.80 0.37
CA PRO A 26 5.98 -7.82 0.70
C PRO A 26 6.53 -6.51 0.15
N LEU A 27 6.96 -5.60 1.04
CA LEU A 27 7.65 -4.42 0.57
C LEU A 27 8.80 -4.90 -0.31
N LEU A 28 8.86 -4.36 -1.53
CA LEU A 28 9.79 -4.84 -2.54
C LEU A 28 11.20 -4.66 -1.98
N PRO A 29 12.00 -5.73 -1.85
CA PRO A 29 13.34 -5.60 -1.30
C PRO A 29 14.19 -4.75 -2.23
N CYS A 30 14.99 -3.86 -1.66
CA CYS A 30 15.83 -2.92 -2.39
C CYS A 30 17.18 -2.73 -1.66
N GLU A 31 18.21 -2.32 -2.40
CA GLU A 31 19.45 -1.82 -1.81
C GLU A 31 19.57 -0.30 -1.96
N THR A 32 18.97 0.25 -3.02
CA THR A 32 18.98 1.67 -3.36
C THR A 32 17.61 2.13 -3.86
N ASP A 33 17.35 3.44 -3.85
CA ASP A 33 16.11 4.02 -4.39
C ASP A 33 15.85 3.65 -5.86
N GLY A 34 16.92 3.35 -6.62
CA GLY A 34 16.83 2.95 -8.02
C GLY A 34 16.28 1.54 -8.26
N ASP A 35 16.25 0.70 -7.22
CA ASP A 35 15.64 -0.63 -7.28
C ASP A 35 14.10 -0.55 -7.15
N CYS A 36 13.59 0.58 -6.66
CA CYS A 36 12.17 0.79 -6.48
C CYS A 36 11.49 1.21 -7.81
N PRO A 37 10.24 0.78 -8.04
CA PRO A 37 9.51 1.13 -9.24
C PRO A 37 9.31 2.65 -9.32
N LEU A 38 9.81 3.28 -10.38
CA LEU A 38 9.76 4.74 -10.60
C LEU A 38 8.35 5.34 -10.73
N LYS A 39 7.29 4.53 -10.81
CA LYS A 39 5.94 5.01 -11.11
C LYS A 39 4.99 4.78 -9.93
N PRO A 40 4.52 5.83 -9.24
CA PRO A 40 3.19 5.75 -8.64
C PRO A 40 2.17 5.60 -9.77
N ILE A 41 1.29 4.61 -9.67
CA ILE A 41 0.30 4.24 -10.70
C ILE A 41 -0.86 5.27 -10.77
N ILE A 42 -0.81 6.32 -9.95
CA ILE A 42 -1.90 7.28 -9.79
C ILE A 42 -1.32 8.67 -10.07
N GLU A 43 -1.80 9.32 -11.12
CA GLU A 43 -1.62 10.76 -11.34
C GLU A 43 -2.26 11.49 -10.15
N THR A 44 -1.52 11.62 -9.06
CA THR A 44 -1.91 12.50 -7.96
C THR A 44 -1.86 13.94 -8.48
N THR A 45 -2.80 14.77 -8.03
CA THR A 45 -2.93 16.18 -8.42
C THR A 45 -1.56 16.89 -8.43
N PRO A 46 -1.37 17.97 -9.22
CA PRO A 46 -0.06 18.62 -9.43
C PRO A 46 0.67 19.12 -8.17
N MET A 47 0.09 18.94 -6.99
CA MET A 47 0.65 19.30 -5.68
C MET A 47 1.27 18.12 -4.92
N ILE A 48 1.08 16.88 -5.39
CA ILE A 48 1.51 15.68 -4.67
C ILE A 48 2.32 14.80 -5.62
N SER A 49 3.62 14.68 -5.36
CA SER A 49 4.48 13.66 -5.96
C SER A 49 4.54 12.46 -5.01
N LEU A 50 4.11 11.30 -5.50
CA LEU A 50 4.36 10.03 -4.84
C LEU A 50 5.63 9.43 -5.46
N HIS A 51 6.61 9.05 -4.65
CA HIS A 51 7.78 8.34 -5.15
C HIS A 51 8.13 7.23 -4.17
N TYR A 52 8.72 6.14 -4.68
CA TYR A 52 9.20 5.06 -3.83
C TYR A 52 10.65 5.34 -3.44
N MET A 53 10.97 5.15 -2.17
CA MET A 53 12.34 5.21 -1.65
C MET A 53 12.68 3.89 -0.97
N CYS A 54 13.95 3.53 -0.98
CA CYS A 54 14.44 2.36 -0.28
C CYS A 54 14.78 2.72 1.17
N ILE A 55 13.98 2.23 2.11
CA ILE A 55 14.20 2.40 3.54
C ILE A 55 14.24 1.04 4.21
N ASP A 56 15.26 0.79 5.02
CA ASP A 56 15.46 -0.48 5.72
C ASP A 56 15.42 -1.71 4.79
N LYS A 57 15.90 -1.52 3.55
CA LYS A 57 15.92 -2.51 2.44
C LYS A 57 14.55 -2.84 1.87
N GLU A 58 13.59 -1.95 2.03
CA GLU A 58 12.22 -2.08 1.59
C GLU A 58 11.77 -0.82 0.83
N CYS A 59 11.08 -0.99 -0.30
CA CYS A 59 10.54 0.14 -1.06
C CYS A 59 9.29 0.71 -0.38
N VAL A 60 9.43 1.88 0.25
CA VAL A 60 8.35 2.59 0.95
C VAL A 60 7.86 3.75 0.08
N LEU A 61 6.53 3.95 0.05
CA LEU A 61 5.90 5.05 -0.69
C LEU A 61 5.99 6.36 0.11
N PHE A 62 6.70 7.35 -0.42
CA PHE A 62 6.80 8.69 0.14
C PHE A 62 5.87 9.67 -0.57
N ARG A 63 5.24 10.54 0.23
CA ARG A 63 4.46 11.68 -0.25
C ARG A 63 5.28 12.94 -0.06
N GLU A 64 5.69 13.53 -1.17
CA GLU A 64 6.19 14.90 -1.18
C GLU A 64 5.04 15.86 -1.50
N VAL A 65 4.78 16.77 -0.58
CA VAL A 65 3.96 17.95 -0.86
C VAL A 65 4.90 18.96 -1.49
N LEU A 66 4.68 19.26 -2.77
CA LEU A 66 5.47 20.24 -3.49
C LEU A 66 5.10 21.63 -2.94
N GLN A 67 5.77 22.08 -1.89
CA GLN A 67 5.63 23.44 -1.39
C GLN A 67 6.45 24.35 -2.31
N THR A 68 5.78 24.99 -3.27
CA THR A 68 6.36 26.08 -4.07
C THR A 68 6.90 27.18 -3.15
N PRO A 69 7.97 27.89 -3.56
CA PRO A 69 8.72 28.84 -2.72
C PRO A 69 7.85 29.94 -2.09
#